data_AF-A0A553PBW9-F1
#
_entry.id   AF-A0A553PBW9-F1
#
_cell.length_a   1.000
_cell.length_b   1.000
_cell.length_c   1.000
_cell.angle_alpha   90.00
_cell.angle_beta   90.00
_cell.angle_gamma   90.00
#
_symmetry.space_group_name_H-M   'P 1'
#
loop_
_entity.id
_entity.type
_entity.pdbx_description
1 polymer ?
#
loop_
_entity_poly.entity_id
_entity_poly.type
_entity_poly.pdbx_seq_one_letter_code
_entity_poly.pdbx_strand_id
1 'polypeptide(L)'
;MAVKVSTKNATVAQRTAQKVIKKYRVGGSRVGDCGESYTKLKKIVPSISRKENITKLDVVLEAISYIQQLQDDLECRFASKSLLAKAIQC
;
A
#
# COMPACT_ATOMS: atom_id res chain seq x y z
N MET A 1 -15.63 -10.32 46.71
CA MET A 1 -15.84 -11.52 45.88
C MET A 1 -16.40 -11.08 44.54
N ALA A 2 -15.73 -11.37 43.41
CA ALA A 2 -16.17 -10.94 42.08
C ALA A 2 -17.13 -11.97 41.47
N VAL A 3 -18.36 -11.57 41.18
CA VAL A 3 -19.36 -12.41 40.53
C VAL A 3 -19.01 -12.50 39.04
N LYS A 4 -18.58 -13.68 38.58
CA LYS A 4 -18.47 -13.98 37.13
C LYS A 4 -19.88 -14.19 36.57
N VAL A 5 -20.39 -13.21 35.83
CA VAL A 5 -21.64 -13.35 35.06
C VAL A 5 -21.38 -14.28 33.87
N SER A 6 -22.00 -15.47 33.90
CA SER A 6 -21.96 -16.46 32.80
C SER A 6 -23.02 -16.10 31.75
N THR A 7 -22.62 -15.38 30.71
CA THR A 7 -23.50 -15.05 29.57
C THR A 7 -23.55 -16.21 28.57
N LYS A 8 -24.41 -17.22 28.80
CA LYS A 8 -24.63 -18.30 27.82
C LYS A 8 -26.05 -18.42 27.25
N ASN A 9 -26.96 -17.49 27.56
CA ASN A 9 -28.35 -17.57 27.10
C ASN A 9 -28.72 -16.38 26.20
N ALA A 10 -28.13 -16.30 25.02
CA ALA A 10 -28.54 -15.32 24.01
C ALA A 10 -29.89 -15.73 23.38
N THR A 11 -30.87 -14.84 23.43
CA THR A 11 -32.22 -15.06 22.89
C THR A 11 -32.18 -15.18 21.36
N VAL A 12 -33.20 -15.81 20.77
CA VAL A 12 -33.29 -15.98 19.31
C VAL A 12 -33.22 -14.63 18.58
N ALA A 13 -33.82 -13.58 19.13
CA ALA A 13 -33.73 -12.21 18.61
C ALA A 13 -32.30 -11.65 18.66
N GLN A 14 -31.56 -11.88 19.75
CA GLN A 14 -30.16 -11.49 19.87
C GLN A 14 -29.27 -12.22 18.85
N ARG A 15 -29.54 -13.51 18.60
CA ARG A 15 -28.83 -14.28 17.56
C ARG A 15 -29.12 -13.77 16.16
N THR A 16 -30.36 -13.37 15.86
CA THR A 16 -30.74 -12.77 14.57
C THR A 16 -30.10 -11.40 14.39
N ALA A 17 -30.14 -10.54 15.42
CA ALA A 17 -29.47 -9.23 15.40
C ALA A 17 -27.96 -9.37 15.17
N GLN A 18 -27.29 -10.32 15.83
CA GLN A 18 -25.87 -10.61 15.62
C GLN A 18 -25.55 -11.03 14.17
N LYS A 19 -26.42 -11.83 13.53
CA LYS A 19 -26.25 -12.23 12.12
C LYS A 19 -26.42 -11.05 11.16
N VAL A 20 -27.38 -10.18 11.42
CA VAL A 20 -27.61 -8.95 10.64
C VAL A 20 -26.39 -8.05 10.71
N ILE A 21 -25.90 -7.75 11.92
CA ILE A 21 -24.66 -6.96 12.13
C ILE A 21 -23.48 -7.60 11.40
N LYS A 22 -23.32 -8.93 11.48
CA LYS A 22 -22.25 -9.65 10.78
C LYS A 22 -22.35 -9.51 9.26
N LYS A 23 -23.55 -9.54 8.66
CA LYS A 23 -23.74 -9.35 7.21
C LYS A 23 -23.31 -7.96 6.74
N TYR A 24 -23.62 -6.91 7.50
CA TYR A 24 -23.27 -5.54 7.11
C TYR A 24 -21.82 -5.17 7.46
N ARG A 25 -21.14 -5.92 8.35
CA ARG A 25 -19.72 -5.73 8.65
C ARG A 25 -18.79 -6.20 7.51
N VAL A 26 -19.26 -7.10 6.64
CA VAL A 26 -18.47 -7.72 5.54
C VAL A 26 -18.21 -6.76 4.36
N GLY A 27 -18.86 -5.59 4.33
CA GLY A 27 -18.61 -4.56 3.31
C GLY A 27 -17.24 -3.85 3.41
N GLY A 28 -16.45 -4.09 4.47
CA GLY A 28 -15.16 -3.44 4.69
C GLY A 28 -13.94 -4.11 4.04
N SER A 29 -14.07 -5.30 3.45
CA SER A 29 -12.92 -6.09 2.99
C SER A 29 -12.14 -5.52 1.81
N ARG A 30 -12.66 -4.50 1.10
CA ARG A 30 -11.89 -3.83 0.03
C ARG A 30 -10.85 -2.83 0.57
N VAL A 31 -10.91 -2.48 1.86
CA VAL A 31 -9.98 -1.51 2.48
C VAL A 31 -8.67 -2.17 2.90
N GLY A 32 -8.61 -3.50 3.02
CA GLY A 32 -7.41 -4.25 3.39
C GLY A 32 -6.33 -4.25 2.29
N ASP A 33 -6.73 -4.45 1.04
CA ASP A 33 -5.82 -4.56 -0.11
C ASP A 33 -5.04 -3.27 -0.40
N CYS A 34 -5.70 -2.13 -0.22
CA CYS A 34 -5.10 -0.82 -0.45
C CYS A 34 -3.90 -0.59 0.49
N GLY A 35 -3.97 -1.03 1.74
CA GLY A 35 -2.87 -0.90 2.71
C GLY A 35 -1.62 -1.70 2.34
N GLU A 36 -1.80 -2.89 1.76
CA GLU A 36 -0.70 -3.75 1.33
C GLU A 36 0.04 -3.15 0.12
N SER A 37 -0.70 -2.58 -0.83
CA SER A 37 -0.15 -1.89 -2.00
C SER A 37 0.73 -0.69 -1.62
N TYR A 38 0.29 0.14 -0.67
CA TYR A 38 1.11 1.26 -0.17
C TYR A 38 2.37 0.80 0.55
N THR A 39 2.27 -0.29 1.32
CA THR A 39 3.42 -0.86 2.02
C THR A 39 4.47 -1.40 1.04
N LYS A 40 4.02 -2.04 -0.04
CA LYS A 40 4.91 -2.52 -1.12
C LYS A 40 5.55 -1.35 -1.86
N LEU A 41 4.77 -0.34 -2.24
CA LEU A 41 5.27 0.84 -2.94
C LEU A 41 6.33 1.57 -2.11
N LYS A 42 6.06 1.82 -0.82
CA LYS A 42 7.01 2.45 0.11
C LYS A 42 8.35 1.71 0.17
N LYS A 43 8.36 0.37 0.15
CA LYS A 43 9.58 -0.44 0.20
C LYS A 43 10.46 -0.28 -1.04
N ILE A 44 9.86 -0.03 -2.19
CA ILE A 44 10.57 0.08 -3.48
C ILE A 44 11.17 1.46 -3.67
N VAL A 45 10.52 2.51 -3.16
CA VAL A 45 10.98 3.89 -3.31
C VAL A 45 12.10 4.20 -2.29
N PRO A 46 13.36 4.41 -2.72
CA PRO A 46 14.52 4.45 -1.83
C PRO A 46 14.43 5.54 -0.75
N SER A 47 13.99 6.74 -1.13
CA SER A 47 13.93 7.94 -0.28
C SER A 47 12.92 7.85 0.87
N ILE A 48 11.96 6.93 0.80
CA ILE A 48 10.90 6.76 1.82
C ILE A 48 10.87 5.35 2.43
N SER A 49 11.68 4.41 1.94
CA SER A 49 11.73 3.02 2.39
C SER A 49 11.89 2.84 3.91
N ARG A 50 12.65 3.72 4.56
CA ARG A 50 12.94 3.69 6.00
C ARG A 50 12.11 4.66 6.85
N LYS A 51 11.26 5.50 6.25
CA LYS A 51 10.47 6.51 7.00
C LYS A 51 9.28 5.84 7.68
N GLU A 52 9.16 5.90 9.00
CA GLU A 52 8.08 5.19 9.72
C GLU A 52 6.72 5.87 9.57
N ASN A 53 6.68 7.22 9.60
CA ASN A 53 5.45 8.01 9.61
C ASN A 53 5.30 8.81 8.31
N ILE A 54 4.83 8.15 7.25
CA ILE A 54 4.61 8.78 5.95
C ILE A 54 3.14 8.63 5.54
N THR A 55 2.55 9.69 5.01
CA THR A 55 1.16 9.65 4.57
C THR A 55 1.04 8.90 3.24
N LYS A 56 -0.16 8.37 2.92
CA LYS A 56 -0.40 7.72 1.62
C LYS A 56 -0.13 8.67 0.46
N LEU A 57 -0.42 9.96 0.62
CA LEU A 57 -0.17 10.99 -0.39
C LEU A 57 1.34 11.13 -0.65
N ASP A 58 2.13 11.26 0.41
CA ASP A 58 3.60 11.38 0.29
C ASP A 58 4.22 10.15 -0.35
N VAL A 59 3.71 8.94 -0.05
CA VAL A 59 4.16 7.71 -0.73
C VAL A 59 3.95 7.80 -2.24
N VAL A 60 2.82 8.33 -2.70
CA VAL A 60 2.51 8.47 -4.13
C VAL A 60 3.38 9.56 -4.78
N LEU A 61 3.48 10.73 -4.14
CA LEU A 61 4.26 11.85 -4.66
C LEU A 61 5.74 11.48 -4.82
N GLU A 62 6.29 10.79 -3.83
CA GLU A 62 7.66 10.32 -3.89
C GLU A 62 7.86 9.23 -4.95
N ALA A 63 6.89 8.31 -5.09
CA ALA A 63 6.96 7.28 -6.12
C ALA A 63 6.96 7.88 -7.54
N ILE A 64 6.14 8.90 -7.79
CA ILE A 64 6.13 9.63 -9.08
C ILE A 64 7.50 10.26 -9.33
N SER A 65 8.05 10.95 -8.33
CA SER A 65 9.36 11.59 -8.43
C SER A 65 10.47 10.57 -8.75
N TYR A 66 10.43 9.40 -8.11
CA TYR A 66 11.39 8.33 -8.35
C TYR A 66 11.26 7.73 -9.76
N ILE A 67 10.04 7.57 -10.28
CA ILE A 67 9.82 7.11 -11.67
C ILE A 67 10.43 8.11 -12.66
N GLN A 68 10.24 9.41 -12.44
CA GLN A 68 10.80 10.46 -13.30
C GLN A 68 12.34 10.41 -13.29
N GLN A 69 12.96 10.31 -12.12
CA GLN A 69 14.41 10.16 -12.01
C GLN A 69 14.94 8.92 -12.74
N LEU A 70 14.26 7.78 -12.60
CA LEU A 70 14.63 6.56 -13.32
C LEU A 70 14.48 6.70 -14.83
N GLN A 71 13.48 7.43 -15.31
CA GLN A 71 13.29 7.72 -16.74
C GLN A 71 14.43 8.60 -17.26
N ASP A 72 14.76 9.69 -16.57
CA ASP A 72 15.86 10.59 -16.92
C ASP A 72 17.21 9.84 -16.96
N ASP A 73 17.49 9.00 -15.96
CA ASP A 73 18.70 8.18 -15.89
C ASP A 73 18.79 7.19 -17.06
N LEU A 74 17.66 6.56 -17.42
CA LEU A 74 17.61 5.65 -18.56
C LEU A 74 17.87 6.41 -19.87
N GLU A 75 17.19 7.53 -20.09
CA GLU A 75 17.36 8.36 -21.28
C GLU A 75 18.81 8.85 -21.42
N CYS A 76 19.41 9.33 -20.34
CA CYS A 76 20.81 9.75 -20.33
C CYS A 76 21.77 8.60 -20.70
N ARG A 77 21.52 7.38 -20.20
CA ARG A 77 22.32 6.20 -20.52
C ARG A 77 22.15 5.75 -21.98
N PHE A 78 20.95 5.81 -22.53
CA PHE A 78 20.71 5.48 -23.93
C PHE A 78 21.28 6.54 -24.88
N ALA A 79 21.19 7.83 -24.53
CA ALA A 79 21.83 8.91 -25.27
C ALA A 79 23.35 8.75 -25.30
N SER A 80 23.95 8.44 -24.14
CA SER A 80 25.40 8.19 -24.03
C SER A 80 25.86 7.00 -24.88
N LYS A 81 25.10 5.89 -24.87
CA LYS A 81 25.39 4.73 -25.71
C LYS A 81 25.24 5.02 -27.20
N SER A 82 24.24 5.82 -27.59
CA SER A 82 24.06 6.26 -28.98
C SER A 82 25.22 7.12 -29.47
N LEU A 83 25.71 8.03 -28.63
CA LEU A 83 26.87 8.88 -28.96
C LEU A 83 28.15 8.05 -29.09
N LEU A 84 28.39 7.10 -28.19
CA LEU A 84 29.54 6.18 -28.28
C LEU A 84 29.46 5.30 -29.54
N ALA A 85 28.27 4.77 -29.87
CA ALA A 85 28.09 3.99 -31.09
C ALA A 85 28.39 4.80 -32.36
N LYS A 86 28.00 6.08 -32.40
CA LYS A 86 28.33 6.99 -33.51
C LYS A 86 29.82 7.34 -33.57
N ALA A 87 30.50 7.48 -32.43
CA ALA A 87 31.91 7.86 -32.37
C ALA A 87 32.88 6.74 -32.83
N ILE A 88 32.46 5.48 -32.78
CA ILE A 88 33.28 4.33 -33.23
C ILE A 88 33.16 4.10 -34.75
N GLN A 89 32.22 4.76 -35.42
CA GLN A 89 31.89 4.52 -36.83
C GLN A 89 32.52 5.55 -37.79
N CYS A 90 33.40 6.43 -37.28
CA CYS A 90 34.33 7.26 -38.04
C CYS A 90 35.74 6.67 -37.93
#